data_AF-A0A9N9GGL8-F1
#
_entry.id   AF-A0A9N9GGL8-F1
#
_cell.length_a   1.000
_cell.length_b   1.000
_cell.length_c   1.000
_cell.angle_alpha   90.00
_cell.angle_beta   90.00
_cell.angle_gamma   90.00
#
_symmetry.space_group_name_H-M   'P 1'
#
loop_
_entity.id
_entity.type
_entity.pdbx_description
1 polymer ?
#
loop_
_entity_poly.entity_id
_entity_poly.type
_entity_poly.pdbx_seq_one_letter_code
_entity_poly.pdbx_strand_id
1 'polypeptide(L)'
;MTKAQEWLNANVPNINQRGQIVQLTIYQAAGTSVNQNNVFTFYNSNLEDELNLNEFVNLQRLFIQGSNQNQRQALTGLKVNKCLKLNYIQIVFTNLSELDFEKNSALQTLYCHQNQLVNLNLGGNPALQTLNCCNNKFTSLNLSNAPAITTLNCQFNQLNSLDLSKNTKLVNLIKDARTDLYTTFLGNLNDTMEELKKEKEQAQRQLKRLIDIIKPNNSFANTSLKGEVEKIEEENLTQKLENKKRELEKLIGDAKKDLNEDLREWLETILEAQLEILKTNNPFAQKQSEKAERILTRTLPAEVLKNLLDKQKEVKSLSE
;
A
#
# COMPACT_ATOMS: atom_id res chain seq x y z
N MET A 1 15.98 -34.20 -4.04
CA MET A 1 16.63 -32.88 -4.07
C MET A 1 18.12 -33.10 -3.87
N THR A 2 18.95 -32.17 -4.31
CA THR A 2 20.41 -32.25 -4.16
C THR A 2 20.85 -31.02 -3.40
N LYS A 3 21.71 -31.17 -2.39
CA LYS A 3 22.26 -30.02 -1.67
C LYS A 3 22.95 -29.06 -2.65
N ALA A 4 22.59 -27.78 -2.56
CA ALA A 4 22.98 -26.79 -3.56
C ALA A 4 24.50 -26.65 -3.67
N GLN A 5 25.20 -26.67 -2.53
CA GLN A 5 26.66 -26.54 -2.53
C GLN A 5 27.38 -27.79 -3.08
N GLU A 6 26.88 -29.00 -2.77
CA GLU A 6 27.42 -30.25 -3.31
C GLU A 6 27.20 -30.30 -4.83
N TRP A 7 25.99 -29.93 -5.28
CA TRP A 7 25.66 -29.78 -6.69
C TRP A 7 26.61 -28.80 -7.40
N LEU A 8 26.88 -27.64 -6.79
CA LEU A 8 27.79 -26.63 -7.34
C LEU A 8 29.22 -27.18 -7.48
N ASN A 9 29.68 -27.92 -6.46
CA ASN A 9 30.99 -28.56 -6.45
C ASN A 9 31.12 -29.66 -7.51
N ALA A 10 30.04 -30.38 -7.80
CA ALA A 10 30.04 -31.40 -8.86
C ALA A 10 30.00 -30.78 -10.27
N ASN A 11 29.20 -29.73 -10.46
CA ASN A 11 28.94 -29.16 -11.80
C ASN A 11 29.94 -28.09 -12.23
N VAL A 12 30.53 -27.37 -11.29
CA VAL A 12 31.58 -26.38 -11.54
C VAL A 12 32.70 -26.57 -10.50
N PRO A 13 33.48 -27.65 -10.56
CA PRO A 13 34.48 -27.98 -9.53
C PRO A 13 35.65 -27.00 -9.49
N ASN A 14 35.98 -26.36 -10.61
CA ASN A 14 37.15 -25.49 -10.72
C ASN A 14 36.83 -24.05 -10.27
N ILE A 15 37.44 -23.61 -9.16
CA ILE A 15 37.27 -22.25 -8.62
C ILE A 15 37.68 -21.16 -9.61
N ASN A 16 38.75 -21.36 -10.38
CA ASN A 16 39.17 -20.39 -11.39
C ASN A 16 38.11 -20.26 -12.50
N GLN A 17 37.44 -21.36 -12.85
CA GLN A 17 36.33 -21.34 -13.79
C GLN A 17 35.11 -20.61 -13.20
N ARG A 18 34.76 -20.83 -11.93
CA ARG A 18 33.69 -20.07 -11.23
C ARG A 18 33.92 -18.57 -11.35
N GLY A 19 35.16 -18.14 -11.15
CA GLY A 19 35.56 -16.74 -11.27
C GLY A 19 35.44 -16.16 -12.69
N GLN A 20 35.37 -16.97 -13.74
CA GLN A 20 35.22 -16.51 -15.13
C GLN A 20 33.76 -16.42 -15.59
N ILE A 21 32.84 -17.11 -14.92
CA ILE A 21 31.43 -17.19 -15.30
C ILE A 21 30.77 -15.81 -15.20
N VAL A 22 30.13 -15.40 -16.29
CA VAL A 22 29.42 -14.11 -16.40
C VAL A 22 27.90 -14.27 -16.29
N GLN A 23 27.38 -15.47 -16.58
CA GLN A 23 25.97 -15.79 -16.37
C GLN A 23 25.83 -17.22 -15.85
N LEU A 24 24.98 -17.39 -14.83
CA LEU A 24 24.60 -18.67 -14.27
C LEU A 24 23.08 -18.82 -14.29
N THR A 25 22.62 -19.90 -14.87
CA THR A 25 21.21 -20.26 -14.95
C THR A 25 20.99 -21.65 -14.37
N ILE A 26 20.07 -21.76 -13.41
CA ILE A 26 19.72 -23.00 -12.71
C ILE A 26 18.21 -23.20 -12.83
N TYR A 27 17.81 -24.20 -13.59
CA TYR A 27 16.42 -24.58 -13.81
C TYR A 27 16.13 -25.97 -13.25
N GLN A 28 15.02 -26.06 -12.51
CA GLN A 28 14.43 -27.35 -12.12
C GLN A 28 13.71 -28.05 -13.29
N ALA A 29 13.42 -27.32 -14.37
CA ALA A 29 12.72 -27.84 -15.54
C ALA A 29 13.58 -28.79 -16.38
N ALA A 30 12.90 -29.62 -17.19
CA ALA A 30 13.54 -30.49 -18.17
C ALA A 30 14.27 -29.69 -19.25
N GLY A 31 15.43 -30.17 -19.66
CA GLY A 31 16.23 -29.57 -20.73
C GLY A 31 17.64 -30.12 -20.76
N THR A 32 18.44 -29.57 -21.66
CA THR A 32 19.85 -29.94 -21.84
C THR A 32 20.73 -28.82 -21.31
N SER A 33 21.60 -29.13 -20.36
CA SER A 33 22.55 -28.17 -19.82
C SER A 33 23.56 -27.75 -20.89
N VAL A 34 23.84 -26.45 -20.98
CA VAL A 34 24.75 -25.87 -21.98
C VAL A 34 25.68 -24.88 -21.30
N ASN A 35 26.97 -25.07 -21.51
CA ASN A 35 28.03 -24.23 -20.96
C ASN A 35 28.94 -23.77 -22.09
N GLN A 36 28.86 -22.49 -22.46
CA GLN A 36 29.67 -21.91 -23.54
C GLN A 36 29.97 -20.43 -23.25
N ASN A 37 31.17 -19.97 -23.59
CA ASN A 37 31.57 -18.56 -23.48
C ASN A 37 31.26 -17.95 -22.10
N ASN A 38 31.58 -18.68 -21.02
CA ASN A 38 31.32 -18.26 -19.63
C ASN A 38 29.83 -18.05 -19.26
N VAL A 39 28.91 -18.55 -20.09
CA VAL A 39 27.48 -18.63 -19.81
C VAL A 39 27.14 -20.08 -19.51
N PHE A 40 26.68 -20.33 -18.29
CA PHE A 40 26.43 -21.67 -17.77
C PHE A 40 24.95 -21.84 -17.50
N THR A 41 24.33 -22.82 -18.15
CA THR A 41 22.90 -23.13 -17.98
C THR A 41 22.75 -24.59 -17.59
N PHE A 42 22.11 -24.82 -16.46
CA PHE A 42 21.85 -26.13 -15.93
C PHE A 42 20.34 -26.38 -15.85
N TYR A 43 19.90 -27.47 -16.47
CA TYR A 43 18.53 -27.98 -16.36
C TYR A 43 18.48 -29.15 -15.37
N ASN A 44 17.28 -29.62 -15.06
CA ASN A 44 17.04 -30.76 -14.16
C ASN A 44 17.69 -30.59 -12.77
N SER A 45 17.87 -29.35 -12.33
CA SER A 45 18.59 -29.02 -11.10
C SER A 45 17.57 -28.69 -10.01
N ASN A 46 17.30 -29.66 -9.12
CA ASN A 46 16.39 -29.51 -7.98
C ASN A 46 17.19 -29.40 -6.67
N LEU A 47 17.48 -28.16 -6.29
CA LEU A 47 18.41 -27.78 -5.24
C LEU A 47 17.71 -27.50 -3.91
N GLU A 48 18.38 -27.87 -2.82
CA GLU A 48 18.00 -27.56 -1.44
C GLU A 48 19.16 -26.94 -0.67
N ASP A 49 18.88 -26.44 0.54
CA ASP A 49 19.85 -25.77 1.42
C ASP A 49 20.40 -24.44 0.86
N GLU A 50 21.48 -23.94 1.45
CA GLU A 50 22.13 -22.70 1.04
C GLU A 50 22.98 -22.88 -0.22
N LEU A 51 22.83 -21.96 -1.18
CA LEU A 51 23.71 -21.84 -2.34
C LEU A 51 24.68 -20.67 -2.16
N ASN A 52 25.98 -20.95 -2.12
CA ASN A 52 27.00 -19.92 -2.01
C ASN A 52 27.71 -19.68 -3.34
N LEU A 53 27.50 -18.50 -3.92
CA LEU A 53 28.07 -18.09 -5.21
C LEU A 53 29.21 -17.07 -5.07
N ASN A 54 29.77 -16.87 -3.88
CA ASN A 54 30.80 -15.84 -3.65
C ASN A 54 32.12 -16.06 -4.44
N GLU A 55 32.30 -17.20 -5.07
CA GLU A 55 33.44 -17.46 -5.96
C GLU A 55 33.19 -16.97 -7.39
N PHE A 56 31.95 -16.60 -7.73
CA PHE A 56 31.53 -16.12 -9.05
C PHE A 56 31.72 -14.60 -9.17
N VAL A 57 32.96 -14.14 -8.97
CA VAL A 57 33.29 -12.71 -8.85
C VAL A 57 33.00 -11.88 -10.12
N ASN A 58 32.89 -12.52 -11.29
CA ASN A 58 32.55 -11.88 -12.55
C ASN A 58 31.07 -12.05 -12.97
N LEU A 59 30.23 -12.65 -12.12
CA LEU A 59 28.83 -12.90 -12.43
C LEU A 59 28.09 -11.59 -12.64
N GLN A 60 27.41 -11.49 -13.78
CA GLN A 60 26.59 -10.32 -14.16
C GLN A 60 25.11 -10.67 -14.14
N ARG A 61 24.76 -11.89 -14.55
CA ARG A 61 23.38 -12.35 -14.67
C ARG A 61 23.17 -13.65 -13.91
N LEU A 62 22.16 -13.69 -13.04
CA LEU A 62 21.80 -14.87 -12.27
C LEU A 62 20.34 -15.22 -12.52
N PHE A 63 20.08 -16.48 -12.87
CA PHE A 63 18.75 -17.03 -13.02
C PHE A 63 18.63 -18.28 -12.16
N ILE A 64 17.70 -18.29 -11.21
CA ILE A 64 17.36 -19.46 -10.40
C ILE A 64 15.86 -19.64 -10.47
N GLN A 65 15.41 -20.77 -10.98
CA GLN A 65 13.98 -21.00 -11.14
C GLN A 65 13.57 -22.44 -10.84
N GLY A 66 12.55 -22.56 -9.98
CA GLY A 66 11.78 -23.79 -9.80
C GLY A 66 10.84 -24.04 -10.97
N SER A 67 10.23 -25.22 -11.02
CA SER A 67 9.36 -25.57 -12.15
C SER A 67 8.04 -24.80 -12.13
N ASN A 68 7.43 -24.67 -10.96
CA ASN A 68 6.16 -23.96 -10.74
C ASN A 68 5.91 -23.76 -9.24
N GLN A 69 4.77 -23.15 -8.88
CA GLN A 69 4.38 -22.87 -7.50
C GLN A 69 4.30 -24.10 -6.57
N ASN A 70 4.09 -25.30 -7.12
CA ASN A 70 4.01 -26.58 -6.39
C ASN A 70 5.34 -27.36 -6.41
N GLN A 71 6.29 -26.94 -7.25
CA GLN A 71 7.59 -27.57 -7.44
C GLN A 71 8.65 -26.48 -7.42
N ARG A 72 8.95 -26.01 -6.20
CA ARG A 72 9.90 -24.95 -5.93
C ARG A 72 11.30 -25.52 -5.71
N GLN A 73 12.32 -24.71 -5.96
CA GLN A 73 13.64 -24.95 -5.41
C GLN A 73 13.56 -24.85 -3.89
N ALA A 74 14.05 -25.85 -3.16
CA ALA A 74 14.04 -25.87 -1.69
C ALA A 74 15.23 -25.10 -1.09
N LEU A 75 15.74 -24.09 -1.80
CA LEU A 75 16.83 -23.24 -1.32
C LEU A 75 16.39 -22.47 -0.08
N THR A 76 17.23 -22.52 0.96
CA THR A 76 17.01 -21.81 2.23
C THR A 76 17.86 -20.54 2.35
N GLY A 77 18.92 -20.42 1.55
CA GLY A 77 19.76 -19.23 1.50
C GLY A 77 20.50 -19.06 0.19
N LEU A 78 20.87 -17.83 -0.14
CA LEU A 78 21.66 -17.47 -1.30
C LEU A 78 22.72 -16.45 -0.90
N LYS A 79 24.01 -16.77 -1.12
CA LYS A 79 25.13 -15.85 -0.84
C LYS A 79 25.75 -15.34 -2.13
N VAL A 80 25.66 -14.03 -2.36
CA VAL A 80 26.18 -13.33 -3.56
C VAL A 80 26.99 -12.06 -3.23
N ASN A 81 27.44 -11.92 -1.98
CA ASN A 81 28.15 -10.74 -1.45
C ASN A 81 29.42 -10.37 -2.22
N LYS A 82 30.08 -11.34 -2.87
CA LYS A 82 31.28 -11.11 -3.70
C LYS A 82 30.99 -10.99 -5.19
N CYS A 83 29.75 -11.16 -5.62
CA CYS A 83 29.32 -11.03 -7.01
C CYS A 83 29.05 -9.56 -7.36
N LEU A 84 30.09 -8.72 -7.27
CA LEU A 84 29.97 -7.26 -7.33
C LEU A 84 29.55 -6.73 -8.71
N LYS A 85 29.60 -7.57 -9.75
CA LYS A 85 29.20 -7.23 -11.13
C LYS A 85 27.75 -7.61 -11.47
N LEU A 86 27.00 -8.19 -10.52
CA LEU A 86 25.61 -8.59 -10.75
C LEU A 86 24.77 -7.36 -11.09
N ASN A 87 24.23 -7.35 -12.31
CA ASN A 87 23.35 -6.29 -12.82
C ASN A 87 21.91 -6.78 -13.07
N TYR A 88 21.73 -8.09 -13.23
CA TYR A 88 20.44 -8.71 -13.50
C TYR A 88 20.27 -9.98 -12.67
N ILE A 89 19.19 -10.05 -11.90
CA ILE A 89 18.86 -11.22 -11.11
C ILE A 89 17.40 -11.60 -11.37
N GLN A 90 17.16 -12.89 -11.63
CA GLN A 90 15.85 -13.50 -11.67
C GLN A 90 15.83 -14.74 -10.78
N ILE A 91 15.02 -14.70 -9.72
CA ILE A 91 14.82 -15.79 -8.76
C ILE A 91 13.33 -16.02 -8.64
N VAL A 92 12.83 -17.18 -9.09
CA VAL A 92 11.38 -17.44 -9.19
C VAL A 92 11.09 -18.86 -8.72
N PHE A 93 9.97 -19.08 -8.03
CA PHE A 93 9.58 -20.39 -7.51
C PHE A 93 10.67 -21.05 -6.64
N THR A 94 11.18 -20.31 -5.67
CA THR A 94 12.07 -20.82 -4.62
C THR A 94 11.40 -20.73 -3.25
N ASN A 95 11.99 -21.41 -2.25
CA ASN A 95 11.59 -21.35 -0.85
C ASN A 95 12.34 -20.30 -0.03
N LEU A 96 13.09 -19.41 -0.67
CA LEU A 96 13.82 -18.34 0.01
C LEU A 96 12.86 -17.43 0.75
N SER A 97 13.17 -17.18 2.03
CA SER A 97 12.48 -16.23 2.91
C SER A 97 13.19 -14.88 3.00
N GLU A 98 14.46 -14.82 2.63
CA GLU A 98 15.26 -13.61 2.65
C GLU A 98 16.21 -13.54 1.45
N LEU A 99 16.50 -12.32 1.01
CA LEU A 99 17.53 -12.01 0.04
C LEU A 99 18.30 -10.78 0.49
N ASP A 100 19.63 -10.88 0.45
CA ASP A 100 20.53 -9.78 0.77
C ASP A 100 21.38 -9.40 -0.45
N PHE A 101 21.21 -8.16 -0.90
CA PHE A 101 21.93 -7.59 -2.03
C PHE A 101 22.69 -6.31 -1.67
N GLU A 102 22.96 -6.07 -0.38
CA GLU A 102 23.66 -4.87 0.12
C GLU A 102 24.99 -4.61 -0.61
N LYS A 103 25.71 -5.67 -0.99
CA LYS A 103 27.02 -5.54 -1.66
C LYS A 103 26.94 -5.47 -3.19
N ASN A 104 25.77 -5.67 -3.78
CA ASN A 104 25.59 -5.76 -5.24
C ASN A 104 25.22 -4.40 -5.85
N SER A 105 26.10 -3.41 -5.71
CA SER A 105 25.83 -2.03 -6.13
C SER A 105 25.61 -1.81 -7.62
N ALA A 106 26.04 -2.76 -8.46
CA ALA A 106 25.78 -2.77 -9.90
C ALA A 106 24.38 -3.26 -10.28
N LEU A 107 23.56 -3.72 -9.33
CA LEU A 107 22.25 -4.32 -9.61
C LEU A 107 21.28 -3.29 -10.21
N GLN A 108 20.78 -3.58 -11.41
CA GLN A 108 19.86 -2.72 -12.17
C GLN A 108 18.46 -3.33 -12.29
N THR A 109 18.39 -4.67 -12.37
CA THR A 109 17.13 -5.40 -12.54
C THR A 109 17.04 -6.56 -11.55
N LEU A 110 15.95 -6.61 -10.80
CA LEU A 110 15.66 -7.68 -9.86
C LEU A 110 14.22 -8.20 -10.07
N TYR A 111 14.12 -9.44 -10.53
CA TYR A 111 12.90 -10.23 -10.52
C TYR A 111 12.98 -11.27 -9.40
N CYS A 112 12.22 -11.08 -8.33
CA CYS A 112 12.14 -12.02 -7.21
C CYS A 112 10.68 -12.44 -6.91
N HIS A 113 9.84 -12.47 -7.94
CA HIS A 113 8.42 -12.78 -7.81
C HIS A 113 8.15 -14.27 -7.57
N GLN A 114 6.99 -14.58 -6.99
CA GLN A 114 6.55 -15.94 -6.69
C GLN A 114 7.53 -16.74 -5.82
N ASN A 115 8.11 -16.10 -4.80
CA ASN A 115 8.91 -16.76 -3.76
C ASN A 115 8.14 -16.78 -2.43
N GLN A 116 8.86 -16.89 -1.31
CA GLN A 116 8.29 -16.86 0.04
C GLN A 116 8.96 -15.75 0.88
N LEU A 117 9.43 -14.69 0.21
CA LEU A 117 10.26 -13.67 0.82
C LEU A 117 9.46 -12.85 1.83
N VAL A 118 10.04 -12.68 3.02
CA VAL A 118 9.58 -11.78 4.08
C VAL A 118 10.51 -10.56 4.17
N ASN A 119 11.80 -10.73 3.83
CA ASN A 119 12.81 -9.69 3.87
C ASN A 119 13.59 -9.59 2.55
N LEU A 120 13.88 -8.35 2.14
CA LEU A 120 14.71 -8.04 0.99
C LEU A 120 15.60 -6.84 1.34
N ASN A 121 16.90 -7.07 1.50
CA ASN A 121 17.86 -6.01 1.80
C ASN A 121 18.42 -5.42 0.51
N LEU A 122 18.02 -4.17 0.21
CA LEU A 122 18.50 -3.38 -0.92
C LEU A 122 19.42 -2.22 -0.48
N GLY A 123 20.08 -2.36 0.67
CA GLY A 123 20.83 -1.28 1.33
C GLY A 123 21.91 -0.60 0.48
N GLY A 124 22.41 -1.27 -0.57
CA GLY A 124 23.47 -0.76 -1.42
C GLY A 124 23.16 -0.78 -2.90
N ASN A 125 21.90 -0.65 -3.33
CA ASN A 125 21.50 -0.77 -4.74
C ASN A 125 20.99 0.56 -5.37
N PRO A 126 21.82 1.64 -5.42
CA PRO A 126 21.39 2.93 -5.92
C PRO A 126 21.08 2.95 -7.43
N ALA A 127 21.58 1.95 -8.17
CA ALA A 127 21.37 1.81 -9.61
C ALA A 127 20.16 0.95 -10.00
N LEU A 128 19.40 0.42 -9.02
CA LEU A 128 18.26 -0.47 -9.29
C LEU A 128 17.14 0.31 -9.98
N GLN A 129 16.75 -0.12 -11.19
CA GLN A 129 15.73 0.52 -12.02
C GLN A 129 14.42 -0.27 -12.04
N THR A 130 14.52 -1.60 -12.05
CA THR A 130 13.35 -2.49 -12.12
C THR A 130 13.34 -3.44 -10.95
N LEU A 131 12.25 -3.41 -10.18
CA LEU A 131 11.97 -4.35 -9.12
C LEU A 131 10.60 -5.00 -9.35
N ASN A 132 10.59 -6.32 -9.47
CA ASN A 132 9.37 -7.12 -9.40
C ASN A 132 9.49 -8.14 -8.27
N CYS A 133 8.80 -7.83 -7.18
CA CYS A 133 8.74 -8.64 -5.97
C CYS A 133 7.31 -9.17 -5.70
N CYS A 134 6.50 -9.26 -6.76
CA CYS A 134 5.11 -9.72 -6.73
C CYS A 134 4.96 -11.14 -6.14
N ASN A 135 3.87 -11.39 -5.43
CA ASN A 135 3.53 -12.71 -4.86
C ASN A 135 4.63 -13.23 -3.92
N ASN A 136 4.85 -12.48 -2.85
CA ASN A 136 5.72 -12.80 -1.72
C ASN A 136 4.96 -12.56 -0.41
N LYS A 137 5.66 -12.50 0.72
CA LYS A 137 5.10 -12.31 2.06
C LYS A 137 5.60 -11.03 2.72
N PHE A 138 5.95 -10.01 1.93
CA PHE A 138 6.42 -8.74 2.47
C PHE A 138 5.31 -8.04 3.26
N THR A 139 5.57 -7.73 4.53
CA THR A 139 4.72 -6.87 5.37
C THR A 139 5.21 -5.42 5.39
N SER A 140 6.49 -5.22 5.08
CA SER A 140 7.14 -3.95 4.83
C SER A 140 8.15 -4.09 3.67
N LEU A 141 8.42 -2.99 2.97
CA LEU A 141 9.39 -2.96 1.88
C LEU A 141 10.11 -1.61 1.90
N ASN A 142 11.40 -1.61 2.24
CA ASN A 142 12.21 -0.40 2.27
C ASN A 142 12.94 -0.20 0.93
N LEU A 143 12.56 0.84 0.19
CA LEU A 143 13.14 1.19 -1.11
C LEU A 143 13.96 2.49 -1.09
N SER A 144 14.27 3.02 0.10
CA SER A 144 14.98 4.29 0.27
C SER A 144 16.39 4.30 -0.31
N ASN A 145 17.04 3.14 -0.36
CA ASN A 145 18.38 2.92 -0.92
C ASN A 145 18.37 2.57 -2.42
N ALA A 146 17.19 2.55 -3.06
CA ALA A 146 17.02 2.29 -4.48
C ALA A 146 16.33 3.47 -5.21
N PRO A 147 16.85 4.71 -5.13
CA PRO A 147 16.19 5.90 -5.67
C PRO A 147 16.04 5.91 -7.21
N ALA A 148 16.77 5.04 -7.93
CA ALA A 148 16.70 4.95 -9.39
C ALA A 148 15.54 4.10 -9.93
N ILE A 149 14.70 3.50 -9.07
CA ILE A 149 13.59 2.65 -9.51
C ILE A 149 12.64 3.46 -10.40
N THR A 150 12.40 2.95 -11.61
CA THR A 150 11.42 3.48 -12.58
C THR A 150 10.22 2.55 -12.73
N THR A 151 10.41 1.25 -12.44
CA THR A 151 9.36 0.23 -12.51
C THR A 151 9.34 -0.61 -11.24
N LEU A 152 8.21 -0.62 -10.55
CA LEU A 152 7.96 -1.40 -9.35
C LEU A 152 6.69 -2.24 -9.49
N ASN A 153 6.82 -3.56 -9.33
CA ASN A 153 5.68 -4.44 -9.09
C ASN A 153 5.82 -5.10 -7.70
N CYS A 154 4.91 -4.77 -6.79
CA CYS A 154 4.84 -5.33 -5.45
C CYS A 154 3.46 -5.93 -5.12
N GLN A 155 2.66 -6.27 -6.13
CA GLN A 155 1.35 -6.91 -5.96
C GLN A 155 1.42 -8.23 -5.20
N PHE A 156 0.29 -8.66 -4.65
CA PHE A 156 0.13 -9.91 -3.92
C PHE A 156 1.18 -10.06 -2.80
N ASN A 157 1.35 -8.99 -2.02
CA ASN A 157 2.10 -8.97 -0.77
C ASN A 157 1.18 -8.58 0.38
N GLN A 158 1.71 -8.51 1.60
CA GLN A 158 0.99 -8.16 2.82
C GLN A 158 1.40 -6.78 3.34
N LEU A 159 1.81 -5.89 2.42
CA LEU A 159 2.28 -4.56 2.76
C LEU A 159 1.16 -3.77 3.44
N ASN A 160 1.44 -3.17 4.59
CA ASN A 160 0.52 -2.22 5.24
C ASN A 160 0.75 -0.78 4.77
N SER A 161 1.96 -0.51 4.31
CA SER A 161 2.47 0.80 3.92
C SER A 161 3.59 0.62 2.91
N LEU A 162 3.76 1.61 2.03
CA LEU A 162 4.88 1.68 1.10
C LEU A 162 5.31 3.14 0.93
N ASP A 163 6.44 3.50 1.54
CA ASP A 163 7.05 4.82 1.36
C ASP A 163 7.86 4.83 0.05
N LEU A 164 7.46 5.72 -0.86
CA LEU A 164 8.10 5.93 -2.16
C LEU A 164 8.71 7.34 -2.29
N SER A 165 8.83 8.09 -1.19
CA SER A 165 9.33 9.47 -1.18
C SER A 165 10.74 9.62 -1.77
N LYS A 166 11.56 8.55 -1.73
CA LYS A 166 12.91 8.51 -2.31
C LYS A 166 12.96 7.99 -3.74
N ASN A 167 11.87 7.39 -4.25
CA ASN A 167 11.80 6.79 -5.58
C ASN A 167 11.16 7.77 -6.58
N THR A 168 11.66 9.00 -6.64
CA THR A 168 11.10 10.11 -7.44
C THR A 168 11.12 9.88 -8.95
N LYS A 169 11.86 8.87 -9.42
CA LYS A 169 11.94 8.46 -10.83
C LYS A 169 10.91 7.38 -11.20
N LEU A 170 10.06 6.95 -10.27
CA LEU A 170 9.07 5.90 -10.50
C LEU A 170 8.03 6.34 -11.54
N VAL A 171 7.91 5.56 -12.62
CA VAL A 171 6.94 5.80 -13.71
C VAL A 171 5.86 4.73 -13.69
N ASN A 172 6.25 3.47 -13.49
CA ASN A 172 5.35 2.32 -13.53
C ASN A 172 5.24 1.70 -12.15
N LEU A 173 4.08 1.86 -11.51
CA LEU A 173 3.79 1.25 -10.21
C LEU A 173 2.63 0.28 -10.33
N ILE A 174 2.91 -1.00 -10.05
CA ILE A 174 1.92 -2.06 -9.98
C ILE A 174 1.88 -2.56 -8.54
N LYS A 175 0.77 -2.29 -7.85
CA LYS A 175 0.52 -2.68 -6.46
C LYS A 175 -0.94 -3.04 -6.26
N ASP A 176 -1.26 -3.72 -5.18
CA ASP A 176 -2.65 -4.09 -4.88
C ASP A 176 -3.45 -2.84 -4.53
N ALA A 177 -4.71 -2.78 -4.95
CA ALA A 177 -5.58 -1.61 -4.76
C ALA A 177 -5.85 -1.25 -3.27
N ARG A 178 -5.34 -2.03 -2.30
CA ARG A 178 -5.61 -1.89 -0.86
C ARG A 178 -4.50 -1.20 -0.06
N THR A 179 -3.31 -0.98 -0.62
CA THR A 179 -2.11 -0.63 0.16
C THR A 179 -1.86 0.89 0.33
N ASP A 180 -2.65 1.75 -0.32
CA ASP A 180 -2.30 3.17 -0.53
C ASP A 180 -3.06 4.19 0.32
N LEU A 181 -4.17 3.77 0.92
CA LEU A 181 -5.01 4.70 1.67
C LEU A 181 -4.38 5.08 3.01
N TYR A 182 -3.45 4.28 3.56
CA TYR A 182 -2.98 4.46 4.92
C TYR A 182 -1.80 5.45 5.04
N THR A 183 -0.85 5.45 4.10
CA THR A 183 0.40 6.22 4.20
C THR A 183 0.29 7.65 3.69
N THR A 184 -0.34 7.86 2.53
CA THR A 184 -0.62 9.20 2.00
C THR A 184 -1.55 9.96 2.94
N PHE A 185 -2.48 9.26 3.59
CA PHE A 185 -3.39 9.83 4.58
C PHE A 185 -2.68 10.26 5.86
N LEU A 186 -1.79 9.44 6.43
CA LEU A 186 -1.04 9.83 7.64
C LEU A 186 -0.02 10.94 7.39
N GLY A 187 0.63 10.98 6.21
CA GLY A 187 1.51 12.08 5.82
C GLY A 187 0.75 13.40 5.73
N ASN A 188 -0.35 13.43 4.96
CA ASN A 188 -1.17 14.62 4.79
C ASN A 188 -1.87 15.05 6.09
N LEU A 189 -2.28 14.09 6.94
CA LEU A 189 -2.90 14.39 8.24
C LEU A 189 -1.90 15.07 9.18
N ASN A 190 -0.64 14.63 9.21
CA ASN A 190 0.39 15.26 10.04
C ASN A 190 0.72 16.67 9.57
N ASP A 191 0.82 16.90 8.25
CA ASP A 191 1.07 18.23 7.68
C ASP A 191 -0.12 19.19 7.97
N THR A 192 -1.35 18.71 7.77
CA THR A 192 -2.58 19.48 8.07
C THR A 192 -2.71 19.78 9.57
N MET A 193 -2.38 18.84 10.44
CA MET A 193 -2.40 19.04 11.89
C MET A 193 -1.38 20.07 12.36
N GLU A 194 -0.23 20.18 11.68
CA GLU A 194 0.79 21.17 12.01
C GLU A 194 0.42 22.58 11.52
N GLU A 195 -0.29 22.69 10.39
CA GLU A 195 -0.89 23.96 9.93
C GLU A 195 -2.02 24.43 10.85
N LEU A 196 -2.96 23.56 11.22
CA LEU A 196 -4.06 23.90 12.13
C LEU A 196 -3.59 24.35 13.52
N LYS A 197 -2.49 23.78 14.03
CA LYS A 197 -1.87 24.26 15.28
C LYS A 197 -1.38 25.71 15.15
N LYS A 198 -0.73 26.06 14.03
CA LYS A 198 -0.25 27.44 13.79
C LYS A 198 -1.40 28.42 13.68
N GLU A 199 -2.48 28.06 12.98
CA GLU A 199 -3.68 28.90 12.87
C GLU A 199 -4.37 29.12 14.22
N LYS A 200 -4.51 28.05 15.03
CA LYS A 200 -5.05 28.14 16.38
C LYS A 200 -4.24 29.11 17.25
N GLU A 201 -2.91 29.03 17.21
CA GLU A 201 -2.04 29.96 17.96
C GLU A 201 -2.19 31.41 17.47
N GLN A 202 -2.42 31.63 16.18
CA GLN A 202 -2.65 32.95 15.61
C GLN A 202 -4.00 33.52 16.06
N ALA A 203 -5.07 32.73 16.01
CA ALA A 203 -6.40 33.13 16.47
C ALA A 203 -6.41 33.46 17.97
N GLN A 204 -5.71 32.68 18.80
CA GLN A 204 -5.57 32.96 20.23
C GLN A 204 -4.86 34.30 20.50
N ARG A 205 -3.84 34.65 19.69
CA ARG A 205 -3.16 35.95 19.79
C ARG A 205 -4.09 37.11 19.41
N GLN A 206 -4.93 36.94 18.38
CA GLN A 206 -5.91 37.95 17.96
C GLN A 206 -7.02 38.14 19.00
N LEU A 207 -7.56 37.06 19.55
CA LEU A 207 -8.58 37.10 20.59
C LEU A 207 -8.07 37.82 21.85
N LYS A 208 -6.82 37.54 22.26
CA LYS A 208 -6.19 38.24 23.39
C LYS A 208 -6.15 39.76 23.17
N ARG A 209 -5.80 40.21 21.96
CA ARG A 209 -5.81 41.63 21.60
C ARG A 209 -7.22 42.23 21.66
N LEU A 210 -8.24 41.52 21.18
CA LEU A 210 -9.63 42.00 21.22
C LEU A 210 -10.18 42.08 22.65
N ILE A 211 -9.87 41.11 23.51
CA ILE A 211 -10.23 41.15 24.93
C ILE A 211 -9.60 42.38 25.61
N ASP A 212 -8.34 42.67 25.30
CA ASP A 212 -7.64 43.85 25.83
C ASP A 212 -8.27 45.17 25.32
N ILE A 213 -8.88 45.18 24.13
CA ILE A 213 -9.62 46.33 23.56
C ILE A 213 -11.02 46.49 24.17
N ILE A 214 -11.72 45.41 24.52
CA ILE A 214 -13.12 45.43 24.97
C ILE A 214 -13.26 45.78 26.46
N LYS A 215 -12.25 45.48 27.28
CA LYS A 215 -12.25 45.75 28.73
C LYS A 215 -12.60 47.19 29.18
N PRO A 216 -12.42 48.28 28.41
CA PRO A 216 -12.75 49.62 28.91
C PRO A 216 -14.23 50.03 28.84
N ASN A 217 -15.12 49.40 28.05
CA ASN A 217 -16.43 49.99 27.74
C ASN A 217 -17.65 49.12 28.09
N ASN A 218 -18.25 49.43 29.25
CA ASN A 218 -19.62 49.19 29.71
C ASN A 218 -20.09 47.76 30.02
N SER A 219 -20.19 47.51 31.33
CA SER A 219 -20.84 46.40 32.01
C SER A 219 -22.36 46.65 32.20
N PHE A 220 -23.10 45.56 32.44
CA PHE A 220 -24.39 45.45 33.18
C PHE A 220 -25.71 45.05 32.51
N ALA A 221 -25.90 45.02 31.18
CA ALA A 221 -27.21 44.61 30.61
C ALA A 221 -27.21 43.43 29.62
N ASN A 222 -26.06 43.01 29.09
CA ASN A 222 -26.01 42.18 27.88
C ASN A 222 -25.96 40.66 28.15
N THR A 223 -25.67 40.20 29.37
CA THR A 223 -25.47 38.77 29.65
C THR A 223 -26.75 37.99 29.87
N SER A 224 -27.81 38.61 30.41
CA SER A 224 -29.09 37.92 30.68
C SER A 224 -29.95 37.74 29.43
N LEU A 225 -30.11 38.78 28.62
CA LEU A 225 -30.88 38.71 27.36
C LEU A 225 -30.20 37.83 26.30
N LYS A 226 -28.87 37.89 26.23
CA LYS A 226 -28.08 37.05 25.33
C LYS A 226 -28.25 35.56 25.66
N GLY A 227 -28.24 35.19 26.94
CA GLY A 227 -28.45 33.80 27.36
C GLY A 227 -29.86 33.28 27.10
N GLU A 228 -30.90 34.10 27.18
CA GLU A 228 -32.28 33.67 26.87
C GLU A 228 -32.53 33.52 25.36
N VAL A 229 -31.97 34.41 24.53
CA VAL A 229 -32.07 34.31 23.06
C VAL A 229 -31.29 33.09 22.54
N GLU A 230 -30.06 32.89 23.01
CA GLU A 230 -29.25 31.72 22.65
C GLU A 230 -29.96 30.40 23.00
N LYS A 231 -30.65 30.37 24.15
CA LYS A 231 -31.39 29.18 24.60
C LYS A 231 -32.64 28.88 23.75
N ILE A 232 -33.42 29.90 23.37
CA ILE A 232 -34.61 29.72 22.51
C ILE A 232 -34.21 29.31 21.09
N GLU A 233 -33.09 29.82 20.58
CA GLU A 233 -32.56 29.42 19.28
C GLU A 233 -32.08 27.96 19.31
N GLU A 234 -31.34 27.56 20.35
CA GLU A 234 -30.83 26.19 20.52
C GLU A 234 -31.97 25.16 20.68
N GLU A 235 -33.01 25.48 21.46
CA GLU A 235 -34.19 24.63 21.63
C GLU A 235 -34.98 24.43 20.32
N ASN A 236 -35.12 25.49 19.50
CA ASN A 236 -35.78 25.41 18.20
C ASN A 236 -34.97 24.61 17.16
N LEU A 237 -33.63 24.79 17.13
CA LEU A 237 -32.73 24.02 16.26
C LEU A 237 -32.76 22.53 16.62
N THR A 238 -32.75 22.22 17.91
CA THR A 238 -32.82 20.84 18.42
C THR A 238 -34.12 20.15 17.98
N GLN A 239 -35.26 20.82 18.12
CA GLN A 239 -36.55 20.27 17.72
C GLN A 239 -36.66 20.07 16.20
N LYS A 240 -36.07 20.97 15.41
CA LYS A 240 -36.03 20.88 13.94
C LYS A 240 -35.14 19.72 13.47
N LEU A 241 -33.99 19.51 14.10
CA LEU A 241 -33.11 18.37 13.84
C LEU A 241 -33.80 17.03 14.13
N GLU A 242 -34.52 16.96 15.25
CA GLU A 242 -35.20 15.72 15.67
C GLU A 242 -36.35 15.31 14.74
N ASN A 243 -37.08 16.28 14.19
CA ASN A 243 -38.12 15.99 13.19
C ASN A 243 -37.51 15.46 11.89
N LYS A 244 -36.38 16.02 11.45
CA LYS A 244 -35.69 15.59 10.22
C LYS A 244 -35.05 14.21 10.35
N LYS A 245 -34.53 13.85 11.53
CA LYS A 245 -34.06 12.49 11.84
C LYS A 245 -35.19 11.46 11.71
N ARG A 246 -36.35 11.74 12.29
CA ARG A 246 -37.54 10.85 12.20
C ARG A 246 -38.01 10.65 10.75
N GLU A 247 -37.98 11.70 9.93
CA GLU A 247 -38.29 11.59 8.49
C GLU A 247 -37.27 10.70 7.75
N LEU A 248 -35.97 10.85 8.04
CA LEU A 248 -34.91 10.03 7.43
C LEU A 248 -35.02 8.54 7.83
N GLU A 249 -35.28 8.26 9.11
CA GLU A 249 -35.49 6.89 9.61
C GLU A 249 -36.65 6.19 8.90
N LYS A 250 -37.76 6.92 8.68
CA LYS A 250 -38.91 6.39 7.93
C LYS A 250 -38.54 6.06 6.48
N LEU A 251 -37.82 6.95 5.79
CA LEU A 251 -37.37 6.72 4.40
C LEU A 251 -36.45 5.50 4.29
N ILE A 252 -35.54 5.31 5.24
CA ILE A 252 -34.68 4.12 5.31
C ILE A 252 -35.51 2.86 5.53
N GLY A 253 -36.47 2.91 6.47
CA GLY A 253 -37.37 1.80 6.76
C GLY A 253 -38.21 1.36 5.56
N ASP A 254 -38.73 2.33 4.79
CA ASP A 254 -39.50 2.03 3.58
C ASP A 254 -38.61 1.47 2.46
N ALA A 255 -37.40 2.02 2.25
CA ALA A 255 -36.45 1.49 1.27
C ALA A 255 -36.01 0.04 1.59
N LYS A 256 -35.86 -0.33 2.87
CA LYS A 256 -35.46 -1.68 3.28
C LYS A 256 -36.52 -2.76 3.00
N LYS A 257 -37.79 -2.40 2.84
CA LYS A 257 -38.89 -3.36 2.56
C LYS A 257 -38.77 -3.99 1.18
N ASP A 258 -38.23 -3.24 0.22
CA ASP A 258 -38.08 -3.65 -1.17
C ASP A 258 -36.71 -4.30 -1.46
N LEU A 259 -35.88 -4.51 -0.43
CA LEU A 259 -34.52 -5.04 -0.53
C LEU A 259 -34.37 -6.39 0.19
N ASN A 260 -33.58 -7.28 -0.43
CA ASN A 260 -33.08 -8.50 0.22
C ASN A 260 -31.88 -8.19 1.13
N GLU A 261 -31.45 -9.16 1.94
CA GLU A 261 -30.38 -9.00 2.94
C GLU A 261 -29.08 -8.41 2.36
N ASP A 262 -28.56 -8.97 1.26
CA ASP A 262 -27.33 -8.47 0.62
C ASP A 262 -27.46 -7.00 0.20
N LEU A 263 -28.62 -6.58 -0.34
CA LEU A 263 -28.83 -5.19 -0.75
C LEU A 263 -29.08 -4.26 0.43
N ARG A 264 -29.55 -4.76 1.57
CA ARG A 264 -29.65 -3.96 2.82
C ARG A 264 -28.27 -3.61 3.35
N GLU A 265 -27.31 -4.52 3.29
CA GLU A 265 -25.91 -4.23 3.64
C GLU A 265 -25.32 -3.15 2.71
N TRP A 266 -25.64 -3.18 1.41
CA TRP A 266 -25.26 -2.11 0.48
C TRP A 266 -25.94 -0.77 0.77
N LEU A 267 -27.20 -0.79 1.25
CA LEU A 267 -27.90 0.42 1.68
C LEU A 267 -27.26 1.02 2.95
N GLU A 268 -26.83 0.20 3.89
CA GLU A 268 -26.10 0.69 5.07
C GLU A 268 -24.73 1.24 4.66
N THR A 269 -24.04 0.55 3.75
CA THR A 269 -22.76 0.98 3.19
C THR A 269 -22.84 2.36 2.51
N ILE A 270 -23.88 2.64 1.71
CA ILE A 270 -24.02 3.95 1.07
C ILE A 270 -24.31 5.05 2.09
N LEU A 271 -25.09 4.77 3.12
CA LEU A 271 -25.46 5.73 4.16
C LEU A 271 -24.25 6.11 5.03
N GLU A 272 -23.45 5.13 5.42
CA GLU A 272 -22.22 5.35 6.17
C GLU A 272 -21.19 6.09 5.33
N ALA A 273 -21.04 5.67 4.07
CA ALA A 273 -20.16 6.34 3.13
C ALA A 273 -20.58 7.82 2.95
N GLN A 274 -21.85 8.12 2.75
CA GLN A 274 -22.31 9.51 2.56
C GLN A 274 -22.16 10.37 3.82
N LEU A 275 -22.38 9.83 5.01
CA LEU A 275 -22.05 10.56 6.26
C LEU A 275 -20.57 10.88 6.35
N GLU A 276 -19.71 9.94 5.94
CA GLU A 276 -18.27 10.14 5.93
C GLU A 276 -17.84 11.15 4.85
N ILE A 277 -18.45 11.13 3.66
CA ILE A 277 -18.26 12.16 2.63
C ILE A 277 -18.62 13.54 3.18
N LEU A 278 -19.73 13.67 3.91
CA LEU A 278 -20.15 14.95 4.45
C LEU A 278 -19.24 15.48 5.55
N LYS A 279 -18.64 14.60 6.35
CA LYS A 279 -17.72 15.00 7.44
C LYS A 279 -16.34 15.36 6.93
N THR A 280 -15.81 14.61 5.97
CA THR A 280 -14.38 14.63 5.65
C THR A 280 -14.09 14.73 4.14
N ASN A 281 -15.12 14.86 3.30
CA ASN A 281 -15.04 14.83 1.83
C ASN A 281 -14.23 13.63 1.29
N ASN A 282 -14.33 12.51 2.00
CA ASN A 282 -13.50 11.32 1.83
C ASN A 282 -13.68 10.69 0.44
N PRO A 283 -12.64 10.68 -0.43
CA PRO A 283 -12.75 10.14 -1.79
C PRO A 283 -12.98 8.62 -1.84
N PHE A 284 -12.60 7.88 -0.79
CA PHE A 284 -12.93 6.46 -0.66
C PHE A 284 -14.41 6.29 -0.33
N ALA A 285 -14.94 7.09 0.59
CA ALA A 285 -16.36 7.11 0.86
C ALA A 285 -17.16 7.56 -0.37
N GLN A 286 -16.65 8.51 -1.18
CA GLN A 286 -17.23 8.85 -2.49
C GLN A 286 -17.27 7.64 -3.43
N LYS A 287 -16.16 6.91 -3.58
CA LYS A 287 -16.12 5.70 -4.42
C LYS A 287 -16.98 4.55 -3.88
N GLN A 288 -17.05 4.35 -2.56
CA GLN A 288 -17.93 3.36 -1.94
C GLN A 288 -19.38 3.76 -2.14
N SER A 289 -19.70 5.04 -2.00
CA SER A 289 -21.03 5.56 -2.29
C SER A 289 -21.38 5.38 -3.75
N GLU A 290 -20.51 5.73 -4.70
CA GLU A 290 -20.75 5.54 -6.13
C GLU A 290 -20.94 4.06 -6.49
N LYS A 291 -20.18 3.16 -5.85
CA LYS A 291 -20.30 1.72 -6.06
C LYS A 291 -21.61 1.18 -5.49
N ALA A 292 -21.96 1.56 -4.27
CA ALA A 292 -23.21 1.20 -3.62
C ALA A 292 -24.40 1.77 -4.39
N GLU A 293 -24.30 3.00 -4.90
CA GLU A 293 -25.33 3.65 -5.71
C GLU A 293 -25.58 2.89 -7.02
N ARG A 294 -24.53 2.45 -7.72
CA ARG A 294 -24.65 1.62 -8.94
C ARG A 294 -25.29 0.25 -8.69
N ILE A 295 -25.17 -0.29 -7.49
CA ILE A 295 -25.74 -1.58 -7.10
C ILE A 295 -27.20 -1.38 -6.70
N LEU A 296 -27.50 -0.37 -5.88
CA LEU A 296 -28.83 -0.09 -5.36
C LEU A 296 -29.79 0.43 -6.45
N THR A 297 -29.31 1.21 -7.42
CA THR A 297 -30.12 1.73 -8.54
C THR A 297 -30.65 0.65 -9.49
N ARG A 298 -30.17 -0.59 -9.38
CA ARG A 298 -30.72 -1.74 -10.14
C ARG A 298 -32.01 -2.28 -9.53
N THR A 299 -32.31 -1.92 -8.29
CA THR A 299 -33.43 -2.46 -7.51
C THR A 299 -34.33 -1.34 -6.96
N LEU A 300 -33.74 -0.26 -6.46
CA LEU A 300 -34.45 0.94 -6.00
C LEU A 300 -34.58 1.97 -7.12
N PRO A 301 -35.73 2.66 -7.25
CA PRO A 301 -35.86 3.80 -8.15
C PRO A 301 -34.84 4.89 -7.81
N ALA A 302 -34.19 5.46 -8.82
CA ALA A 302 -33.16 6.50 -8.64
C ALA A 302 -33.68 7.70 -7.81
N GLU A 303 -34.96 8.04 -7.95
CA GLU A 303 -35.61 9.12 -7.19
C GLU A 303 -35.71 8.81 -5.69
N VAL A 304 -35.92 7.54 -5.32
CA VAL A 304 -35.97 7.11 -3.91
C VAL A 304 -34.58 7.23 -3.28
N LEU A 305 -33.55 6.76 -3.99
CA LEU A 305 -32.18 6.80 -3.51
C LEU A 305 -31.67 8.25 -3.37
N LYS A 306 -31.93 9.09 -4.37
CA LYS A 306 -31.57 10.51 -4.34
C LYS A 306 -32.24 11.24 -3.17
N ASN A 307 -33.55 11.07 -2.99
CA ASN A 307 -34.27 11.70 -1.88
C ASN A 307 -33.72 11.29 -0.51
N LEU A 308 -33.32 10.03 -0.36
CA LEU A 308 -32.75 9.51 0.89
C LEU A 308 -31.36 10.13 1.17
N LEU A 309 -30.50 10.23 0.15
CA LEU A 309 -29.17 10.84 0.28
C LEU A 309 -29.24 12.36 0.53
N ASP A 310 -30.10 13.08 -0.19
CA ASP A 310 -30.30 14.51 0.01
C ASP A 310 -30.83 14.81 1.43
N LYS A 311 -31.74 13.96 1.93
CA LYS A 311 -32.27 14.08 3.30
C LYS A 311 -31.19 13.85 4.36
N GLN A 312 -30.27 12.93 4.12
CA GLN A 312 -29.14 12.67 5.01
C GLN A 312 -28.18 13.86 5.09
N LYS A 313 -27.95 14.57 3.97
CA LYS A 313 -27.17 15.81 3.94
C LYS A 313 -27.83 16.91 4.77
N GLU A 314 -29.15 17.08 4.64
CA GLU A 314 -29.94 18.06 5.40
C GLU A 314 -29.81 17.84 6.92
N VAL A 315 -29.92 16.57 7.37
CA VAL A 315 -29.77 16.22 8.80
C VAL A 315 -28.36 16.52 9.30
N LYS A 316 -27.33 16.23 8.50
CA LYS A 316 -25.94 16.45 8.89
C LYS A 316 -25.61 17.94 9.05
N SER A 317 -26.06 18.78 8.12
CA SER A 317 -25.84 20.24 8.21
C SER A 317 -26.56 20.91 9.38
N LEU A 318 -27.65 20.32 9.89
CA LEU A 318 -28.37 20.82 11.07
C LEU A 318 -27.77 20.34 12.39
N SER A 319 -26.78 19.43 12.36
CA SER A 319 -26.16 18.81 13.54
C SER A 319 -24.75 19.34 13.85
N GLU A 320 -24.21 20.21 12.99
CA GLU A 320 -22.92 20.90 13.13
C GLU A 320 -23.14 22.37 13.45
#